data_AF-A0A925ARV2-F1
#
_entry.id   AF-A0A925ARV2-F1
#
_cell.length_a   1.000
_cell.length_b   1.000
_cell.length_c   1.000
_cell.angle_alpha   90.00
_cell.angle_beta   90.00
_cell.angle_gamma   90.00
#
_symmetry.space_group_name_H-M   'P 1'
#
loop_
_entity.id
_entity.type
_entity.pdbx_description
1 polymer ?
#
loop_
_entity_poly.entity_id
_entity_poly.type
_entity_poly.pdbx_seq_one_letter_code
_entity_poly.pdbx_strand_id
1 'polypeptide(L)' 'MCLESTYADESIAYIYDGDTVKIHDKTGDFKLRLSEIDTPELNQAYGKIARRALSKLCPKTAMV' A
#
# COMPACT_ATOMS: atom_id res chain seq x y z
N MET A 1 -19.81 -13.34 7.33
CA MET A 1 -20.02 -12.48 6.14
C MET A 1 -18.69 -12.38 5.43
N CYS A 2 -18.52 -13.08 4.32
CA CYS A 2 -17.34 -12.95 3.49
C CYS A 2 -17.57 -11.72 2.60
N LEU A 3 -16.72 -10.70 2.73
CA LEU A 3 -16.78 -9.53 1.86
C LEU A 3 -16.30 -9.96 0.47
N GLU A 4 -17.20 -9.96 -0.51
CA GLU A 4 -16.84 -10.11 -1.91
C GLU A 4 -15.91 -8.96 -2.31
N SER A 5 -14.67 -9.28 -2.71
CA SER A 5 -13.73 -8.31 -3.25
C SER A 5 -14.18 -7.96 -4.67
N THR A 6 -14.84 -6.82 -4.80
CA THR A 6 -15.01 -6.17 -6.09
C THR A 6 -13.66 -5.52 -6.40
N TYR A 7 -12.89 -6.07 -7.35
CA TYR A 7 -11.68 -5.42 -7.85
C TYR A 7 -12.11 -4.19 -8.66
N ALA A 8 -12.30 -3.06 -7.98
CA ALA A 8 -12.49 -1.80 -8.68
C ALA A 8 -11.14 -1.36 -9.26
N ASP A 9 -11.18 -0.38 -10.17
CA ASP A 9 -10.02 0.25 -10.79
C ASP A 9 -9.24 1.05 -9.72
N GLU A 10 -8.55 0.31 -8.85
CA GLU A 10 -7.88 0.77 -7.66
C GLU A 10 -6.39 0.88 -7.98
N SER A 11 -5.84 2.09 -7.79
CA SER A 11 -4.43 2.35 -8.04
C SER A 11 -3.69 2.63 -6.75
N ILE A 12 -2.45 2.13 -6.66
CA ILE A 12 -1.58 2.45 -5.53
C ILE A 12 -1.00 3.85 -5.75
N ALA A 13 -1.55 4.82 -5.04
CA ALA A 13 -1.12 6.21 -5.11
C ALA A 13 0.21 6.43 -4.37
N TYR A 14 0.37 5.80 -3.19
CA TYR A 14 1.53 6.02 -2.34
C TYR A 14 1.86 4.82 -1.45
N ILE A 15 3.11 4.74 -1.02
CA ILE A 15 3.60 3.71 -0.08
C ILE A 15 4.28 4.44 1.07
N TYR A 16 3.70 4.34 2.26
CA TYR A 16 4.17 5.03 3.46
C TYR A 16 5.39 4.32 4.04
N ASP A 17 5.25 3.02 4.33
CA ASP A 17 6.23 2.16 4.96
C ASP A 17 6.17 0.76 4.30
N GLY A 18 6.55 -0.32 5.01
CA GLY A 18 6.57 -1.67 4.46
C GLY A 18 5.25 -2.45 4.60
N ASP A 19 4.23 -1.88 5.23
CA ASP A 19 2.90 -2.51 5.44
C ASP A 19 1.72 -1.55 5.24
N THR A 20 1.98 -0.28 4.98
CA THR A 20 0.94 0.75 4.84
C THR A 20 1.03 1.42 3.47
N VAL A 21 -0.08 1.38 2.74
CA VAL A 21 -0.22 1.97 1.40
C VAL A 21 -1.37 2.97 1.36
N LYS A 22 -1.28 3.89 0.41
CA LYS A 22 -2.39 4.73 -0.02
C LYS A 22 -2.93 4.18 -1.32
N ILE A 23 -4.19 3.81 -1.33
CA ILE A 23 -4.92 3.43 -2.54
C ILE A 23 -5.85 4.58 -2.93
N HIS A 24 -6.02 4.75 -4.24
CA HIS A 24 -7.00 5.65 -4.82
C HIS A 24 -8.01 4.82 -5.61
N ASP A 25 -9.29 5.01 -5.31
CA ASP A 25 -10.40 4.40 -6.03
C ASP A 25 -11.45 5.46 -6.41
N LYS A 26 -12.58 5.01 -6.98
CA LYS A 26 -13.68 5.89 -7.43
C LYS A 26 -14.32 6.73 -6.31
N THR A 27 -14.20 6.28 -5.08
CA THR A 27 -14.76 6.91 -3.88
C THR A 27 -13.74 7.79 -3.15
N GLY A 28 -12.44 7.64 -3.46
CA GLY A 28 -11.40 8.57 -3.05
C GLY A 28 -10.11 7.88 -2.59
N ASP A 29 -9.44 8.54 -1.65
CA ASP A 29 -8.15 8.13 -1.11
C ASP A 29 -8.31 7.35 0.21
N PHE A 30 -7.77 6.14 0.26
CA PHE A 30 -7.79 5.29 1.46
C PHE A 30 -6.38 4.97 1.92
N LYS A 31 -6.20 4.98 3.25
CA LYS A 31 -4.98 4.49 3.89
C LYS A 31 -5.24 3.05 4.33
N LEU A 32 -4.58 2.10 3.69
CA LEU A 32 -4.70 0.68 3.96
C LEU A 32 -3.45 0.19 4.69
N ARG A 33 -3.65 -0.56 5.79
CA ARG A 33 -2.58 -1.25 6.51
C ARG A 33 -2.77 -2.76 6.35
N LEU A 34 -1.70 -3.45 5.95
CA LEU A 34 -1.69 -4.89 5.83
C LEU A 34 -1.77 -5.52 7.23
N SER A 35 -2.81 -6.29 7.47
CA SER A 35 -2.96 -7.03 8.73
C SER A 35 -1.88 -8.12 8.86
N GLU A 36 -1.54 -8.48 10.10
CA GLU A 36 -0.55 -9.54 10.42
C GLU A 36 0.90 -9.25 9.99
N ILE A 37 1.16 -8.06 9.44
CA ILE A 37 2.51 -7.59 9.09
C ILE A 37 2.76 -6.31 9.87
N ASP A 38 3.91 -6.23 10.53
CA ASP A 38 4.38 -5.01 11.18
C ASP A 38 5.78 -4.67 10.66
N THR A 39 5.92 -3.50 10.03
CA THR A 39 7.22 -3.07 9.50
C THR A 39 7.79 -1.90 10.27
N PRO A 40 9.13 -1.81 10.39
CA PRO A 40 9.76 -0.65 11.00
C PRO A 40 9.38 0.64 10.28
N GLU A 41 9.25 1.71 11.06
CA GLU A 41 9.01 3.04 10.53
C GLU A 41 10.11 3.47 9.57
N LEU A 42 9.82 4.38 8.64
CA LEU A 42 10.73 4.76 7.55
C LEU A 42 12.14 5.14 8.01
N ASN A 43 12.27 5.77 9.18
CA ASN A 43 13.54 6.24 9.74
C ASN A 43 14.19 5.26 10.73
N GLN A 44 13.60 4.09 10.96
CA GLN A 44 14.18 3.02 11.76
C GLN A 44 15.06 2.12 10.90
N ALA A 45 15.84 1.25 11.57
CA ALA A 45 16.61 0.22 10.88
C ALA A 45 15.68 -0.61 9.97
N TYR A 46 16.12 -0.85 8.74
CA TYR A 46 15.40 -1.62 7.71
C TYR A 46 14.09 -1.01 7.17
N GLY A 47 13.54 0.08 7.72
CA GLY A 47 12.29 0.68 7.24
C GLY A 47 12.32 1.09 5.76
N LYS A 48 13.44 1.68 5.31
CA LYS A 48 13.66 2.01 3.88
C LYS A 48 13.74 0.77 2.99
N ILE A 49 14.24 -0.35 3.51
CA ILE A 49 14.35 -1.62 2.76
C ILE A 49 12.97 -2.25 2.62
N ALA A 50 12.19 -2.31 3.71
CA ALA A 50 10.83 -2.83 3.71
C ALA A 50 9.94 -2.05 2.72
N ARG A 51 9.96 -0.72 2.78
CA ARG A 51 9.23 0.14 1.83
C ARG A 51 9.61 -0.11 0.38
N ARG A 52 10.91 -0.28 0.09
CA ARG A 52 11.39 -0.57 -1.27
C ARG A 52 10.96 -1.95 -1.75
N ALA A 53 10.94 -2.95 -0.88
CA ALA A 53 10.43 -4.27 -1.19
C ALA A 53 8.95 -4.21 -1.56
N LEU A 54 8.14 -3.53 -0.73
CA LEU A 54 6.73 -3.33 -1.01
C LEU A 54 6.51 -2.58 -2.33
N SER A 55 7.30 -1.53 -2.60
CA SER A 55 7.23 -0.77 -3.86
C SER A 55 7.51 -1.59 -5.12
N LYS A 56 8.28 -2.69 -5.00
CA LYS A 56 8.55 -3.60 -6.12
C LYS A 56 7.40 -4.56 -6.38
N LEU A 57 6.71 -4.99 -5.33
CA LEU A 57 5.55 -5.87 -5.41
C LEU A 57 4.29 -5.11 -5.85
N CYS A 58 4.21 -3.84 -5.44
CA CYS A 58 3.08 -2.96 -5.60
C CYS A 58 3.50 -1.73 -6.43
N PRO A 59 3.71 -1.87 -7.75
CA PRO A 59 4.09 -0.76 -8.59
C PRO A 59 3.01 0.32 -8.55
N LYS A 60 3.43 1.58 -8.46
CA LYS A 60 2.51 2.71 -8.61
C LYS A 60 1.99 2.71 -10.04
N THR A 61 0.67 2.68 -10.21
CA THR A 61 0.08 2.91 -11.53
C THR A 61 0.27 4.38 -11.87
N ALA A 62 1.05 4.66 -12.91
CA ALA A 62 1.11 5.99 -13.48
C ALA A 62 -0.23 6.25 -14.19
N MET A 63 -1.05 7.14 -13.64
CA MET A 63 -2.16 7.70 -14.41
C MET A 63 -1.53 8.61 -15.47
N VAL A 64 -1.57 8.17 -16.73
CA VAL A 64 -1.15 8.91 -17.92
C VAL A 64 -2.34 9.67 -18.48
#